data_AF-A0A962FTG7-F1
#
_entry.id   AF-A0A962FTG7-F1
#
_cell.length_a   1.000
_cell.length_b   1.000
_cell.length_c   1.000
_cell.angle_alpha   90.00
_cell.angle_beta   90.00
_cell.angle_gamma   90.00
#
_symmetry.space_group_name_H-M   'P 1'
#
loop_
_entity.id
_entity.type
_entity.pdbx_description
1 polymer ?
#
loop_
_entity_poly.entity_id
_entity_poly.type
_entity_poly.pdbx_seq_one_letter_code
_entity_poly.pdbx_strand_id
1 'polypeptide(L)'
;MPESQFEIYQEARSLLIRARLYRYCAVAFTFTGLAVFIFIYFHNVEGYLLEALTRPTVLAAIFTPFLPAIVLSLMASQMERRFRRFLDKHKHPPPS
;
A
#
# COMPACT_ATOMS: atom_id res chain seq x y z
N MET A 1 14.90 -22.73 28.20
CA MET A 1 14.87 -21.79 27.06
C MET A 1 13.54 -21.88 26.26
N PRO A 2 12.37 -21.49 26.81
CA PRO A 2 11.15 -21.32 26.01
C PRO A 2 10.77 -19.86 25.70
N GLU A 3 11.30 -18.88 26.45
CA GLU A 3 10.91 -17.46 26.29
C GLU A 3 11.33 -16.86 24.94
N SER A 4 12.52 -17.21 24.44
CA SER A 4 13.04 -16.63 23.18
C SER A 4 12.24 -17.04 21.95
N GLN A 5 11.75 -18.28 21.88
CA GLN A 5 10.89 -18.74 20.78
C GLN A 5 9.56 -18.00 20.80
N PHE A 6 8.96 -17.80 21.98
CA PHE A 6 7.67 -17.15 22.13
C PHE A 6 7.70 -15.68 21.69
N GLU A 7 8.77 -14.95 22.03
CA GLU A 7 8.98 -13.57 21.56
C GLU A 7 9.09 -13.49 20.02
N ILE A 8 9.85 -14.40 19.40
CA ILE A 8 10.01 -14.46 17.94
C ILE A 8 8.65 -14.66 17.24
N TYR A 9 7.79 -15.54 17.76
CA TYR A 9 6.45 -15.75 17.19
C TYR A 9 5.55 -14.52 17.34
N GLN A 10 5.60 -13.81 18.46
CA GLN A 10 4.81 -12.59 18.65
C GLN A 10 5.27 -11.47 17.72
N GLU A 11 6.59 -11.27 17.61
CA GLU A 11 7.18 -10.27 16.73
C GLU A 11 6.80 -10.56 15.27
N ALA A 12 6.93 -11.82 14.85
CA ALA A 12 6.56 -12.26 13.52
C ALA A 12 5.07 -12.03 13.21
N ARG A 13 4.19 -12.33 14.18
CA ARG A 13 2.75 -12.13 14.03
C ARG A 13 2.41 -10.64 13.92
N SER A 14 3.07 -9.79 14.70
CA SER A 14 2.85 -8.33 14.65
C SER A 14 3.25 -7.72 13.30
N LEU A 15 4.36 -8.18 12.71
CA LEU A 15 4.81 -7.77 11.39
C LEU A 15 3.83 -8.19 10.29
N LEU A 16 3.31 -9.42 10.34
CA LEU A 16 2.29 -9.90 9.40
C LEU A 16 0.99 -9.10 9.48
N ILE A 17 0.54 -8.78 10.69
CA ILE A 17 -0.68 -7.99 10.90
C ILE A 17 -0.49 -6.58 10.32
N ARG A 18 0.63 -5.92 10.60
CA ARG A 18 0.95 -4.59 10.03
C ARG A 18 1.01 -4.64 8.50
N ALA A 19 1.70 -5.62 7.92
CA ALA A 19 1.82 -5.76 6.47
C ALA A 19 0.44 -5.95 5.80
N ARG A 20 -0.43 -6.78 6.37
CA ARG A 20 -1.81 -6.94 5.89
C ARG A 20 -2.62 -5.65 6.01
N LEU A 21 -2.51 -4.94 7.14
CA LEU A 21 -3.23 -3.69 7.36
C LEU A 21 -2.85 -2.63 6.31
N TYR A 22 -1.54 -2.44 6.05
CA TYR A 22 -1.09 -1.52 5.01
C TYR A 22 -1.58 -1.92 3.61
N ARG A 23 -1.62 -3.22 3.33
CA ARG A 23 -2.14 -3.74 2.06
C ARG A 23 -3.66 -3.49 1.90
N TYR A 24 -4.44 -3.64 2.97
CA TYR A 24 -5.86 -3.27 2.97
C TYR A 24 -6.06 -1.76 2.81
N CYS A 25 -5.27 -0.93 3.50
CA CYS A 25 -5.32 0.52 3.32
C CYS A 25 -4.98 0.92 1.87
N ALA A 26 -3.94 0.33 1.26
CA ALA A 26 -3.58 0.61 -0.12
C ALA A 26 -4.71 0.24 -1.10
N VAL A 27 -5.37 -0.90 -0.89
CA VAL A 27 -6.56 -1.29 -1.68
C VAL A 27 -7.69 -0.29 -1.49
N ALA A 28 -7.99 0.12 -0.25
CA ALA A 28 -9.04 1.09 0.03
C ALA A 28 -8.78 2.43 -0.69
N PHE A 29 -7.56 2.97 -0.59
CA PHE A 29 -7.19 4.20 -1.29
C PHE A 29 -7.23 4.07 -2.81
N THR A 30 -6.89 2.90 -3.35
CA THR A 30 -7.02 2.63 -4.79
C THR A 30 -8.48 2.68 -5.23
N PHE A 31 -9.38 2.05 -4.49
CA PHE A 31 -10.82 2.13 -4.76
C PHE A 31 -11.37 3.55 -4.60
N THR A 32 -10.91 4.30 -3.61
CA THR A 32 -11.27 5.72 -3.45
C THR A 32 -10.81 6.55 -4.63
N GLY A 33 -9.55 6.39 -5.06
CA GLY A 33 -9.01 7.09 -6.24
C GLY A 33 -9.78 6.74 -7.52
N LEU A 34 -10.14 5.46 -7.69
CA LEU A 34 -10.96 5.01 -8.80
C LEU A 34 -12.37 5.62 -8.76
N ALA A 35 -13.01 5.67 -7.58
CA ALA A 35 -14.32 6.28 -7.42
C ALA A 35 -14.30 7.79 -7.71
N VAL A 36 -13.27 8.50 -7.24
CA VAL A 36 -13.06 9.93 -7.55
C VAL A 36 -12.84 10.13 -9.05
N PHE A 37 -12.03 9.29 -9.69
CA PHE A 37 -11.83 9.33 -11.14
C PHE A 37 -13.15 9.13 -11.90
N ILE A 38 -13.95 8.13 -11.51
CA ILE A 38 -15.26 7.87 -12.10
C ILE A 38 -16.21 9.06 -11.90
N PHE A 39 -16.23 9.66 -10.71
CA PHE A 39 -17.06 10.83 -10.43
C PHE A 39 -16.67 12.03 -11.31
N ILE A 40 -15.38 12.34 -11.39
CA ILE A 40 -14.85 13.41 -12.25
C ILE A 40 -15.15 13.10 -13.71
N TYR A 41 -14.98 11.85 -14.14
CA TYR A 41 -15.31 11.39 -15.49
C TYR A 41 -16.77 11.70 -15.81
N PHE A 42 -17.73 11.14 -15.07
CA PHE A 42 -19.16 11.37 -15.35
C PHE A 42 -19.57 12.84 -15.25
N HIS A 43 -18.96 13.62 -14.35
CA HIS A 43 -19.27 15.05 -14.22
C HIS A 43 -18.67 15.92 -15.34
N ASN A 44 -17.56 15.52 -15.97
CA ASN A 44 -16.90 16.28 -17.04
C ASN A 44 -17.19 15.72 -18.45
N VAL A 45 -17.92 14.61 -18.56
CA VAL A 45 -18.24 13.92 -19.83
C VAL A 45 -19.36 14.60 -20.63
N GLU A 46 -19.82 15.80 -20.25
CA GLU A 46 -20.58 16.69 -21.16
C GLU A 46 -19.74 17.26 -22.33
N GLY A 47 -18.75 16.51 -22.84
CA GLY A 47 -18.30 16.66 -24.22
C GLY A 47 -16.82 16.44 -24.51
N TYR A 48 -15.90 16.67 -23.57
CA TYR A 48 -14.48 16.80 -23.94
C TYR A 48 -13.51 16.22 -22.91
N LEU A 49 -13.41 14.89 -22.85
CA LEU A 49 -12.44 14.21 -21.99
C LEU A 49 -11.00 14.66 -22.25
N LEU A 50 -10.66 14.84 -23.53
CA LEU A 50 -9.35 15.34 -23.97
C LEU A 50 -9.07 16.75 -23.45
N GLU A 51 -10.10 17.58 -23.32
CA GLU A 51 -9.99 18.94 -22.80
C GLU A 51 -9.88 18.97 -21.27
N ALA A 52 -10.57 18.05 -20.59
CA ALA A 52 -10.40 17.83 -19.17
C ALA A 52 -8.98 17.34 -18.83
N LEU A 53 -8.36 16.50 -19.68
CA LEU A 53 -6.95 16.09 -19.54
C LEU A 53 -5.94 17.21 -19.82
N THR A 54 -6.32 18.27 -20.52
CA THR A 54 -5.44 19.43 -20.73
C THR A 54 -5.49 20.40 -19.54
N ARG A 55 -6.49 20.29 -18.66
CA ARG A 55 -6.58 21.11 -17.45
C ARG A 55 -5.73 20.50 -16.32
N PRO A 56 -4.66 21.18 -15.87
CA PRO A 56 -3.75 20.64 -14.85
C PRO A 56 -4.46 20.39 -13.52
N THR A 57 -5.52 21.14 -13.22
CA THR A 57 -6.35 20.98 -12.01
C THR A 57 -7.08 19.64 -11.97
N VAL A 58 -7.55 19.16 -13.13
CA VAL A 58 -8.26 17.87 -13.23
C VAL A 58 -7.27 16.72 -13.10
N LEU A 59 -6.09 16.81 -13.73
CA LEU A 59 -5.02 15.85 -13.50
C LEU A 59 -4.61 15.80 -12.03
N ALA A 60 -4.40 16.96 -11.41
CA ALA A 60 -4.04 17.02 -10.00
C ALA A 60 -5.11 16.37 -9.11
N ALA A 61 -6.40 16.62 -9.37
CA ALA A 61 -7.50 16.01 -8.66
C ALA A 61 -7.56 14.47 -8.85
N ILE A 62 -7.20 13.99 -10.04
CA ILE A 62 -7.10 12.55 -10.32
C ILE A 62 -5.92 11.95 -9.56
N PHE A 63 -4.72 12.54 -9.60
CA PHE A 63 -3.52 11.94 -8.98
C PHE A 63 -3.45 12.08 -7.45
N THR A 64 -4.06 13.14 -6.89
CA THR A 64 -4.07 13.42 -5.44
C THR A 64 -4.52 12.23 -4.57
N PRO A 65 -5.62 11.52 -4.86
CA PRO A 65 -6.02 10.36 -4.06
C PRO A 65 -5.13 9.12 -4.25
N PHE A 66 -4.38 9.01 -5.35
CA PHE A 66 -3.48 7.87 -5.59
C PHE A 66 -2.11 8.04 -4.93
N LEU A 67 -1.64 9.27 -4.73
CA LEU A 67 -0.39 9.58 -4.01
C LEU A 67 -0.30 8.90 -2.63
N PRO A 68 -1.27 9.04 -1.71
CA PRO A 68 -1.21 8.35 -0.42
C PRO A 68 -1.30 6.83 -0.57
N ALA A 69 -2.03 6.32 -1.57
CA ALA A 69 -2.11 4.90 -1.88
C ALA A 69 -0.73 4.32 -2.24
N ILE A 70 0.02 5.03 -3.08
CA ILE A 70 1.36 4.65 -3.52
C ILE A 70 2.33 4.64 -2.34
N VAL A 71 2.34 5.69 -1.51
CA VAL A 71 3.22 5.77 -0.34
C VAL A 71 2.94 4.63 0.65
N LEU A 72 1.66 4.37 0.94
CA LEU A 72 1.25 3.27 1.83
C LEU A 72 1.63 1.90 1.26
N SER A 73 1.47 1.69 -0.05
CA SER A 73 1.85 0.47 -0.74
C SER A 73 3.37 0.22 -0.69
N LEU A 74 4.17 1.27 -0.92
CA LEU A 74 5.62 1.20 -0.81
C LEU A 74 6.08 0.89 0.62
N MET A 75 5.50 1.53 1.63
CA MET A 75 5.77 1.22 3.04
C MET A 75 5.39 -0.23 3.40
N ALA A 76 4.23 -0.71 2.93
CA ALA A 76 3.82 -2.10 3.10
C ALA A 76 4.86 -3.07 2.54
N SER A 77 5.34 -2.80 1.31
CA SER A 77 6.33 -3.63 0.62
C SER A 77 7.67 -3.65 1.36
N GLN A 78 8.11 -2.50 1.90
CA GLN A 78 9.32 -2.45 2.72
C GLN A 78 9.20 -3.29 4.00
N MET A 79 8.05 -3.23 4.68
CA MET A 79 7.80 -4.02 5.89
C MET A 79 7.71 -5.51 5.58
N GLU A 80 7.08 -5.89 4.47
CA GLU A 80 7.01 -7.28 4.03
C GLU A 80 8.40 -7.85 3.66
N ARG A 81 9.26 -7.03 3.04
CA ARG A 81 10.66 -7.39 2.76
C ARG A 81 11.46 -7.57 4.06
N ARG A 82 11.28 -6.70 5.06
CA ARG A 82 11.92 -6.86 6.39
C ARG A 82 11.44 -8.14 7.08
N PHE A 83 10.14 -8.43 7.02
CA PHE A 83 9.56 -9.63 7.59
C PHE A 83 10.13 -10.92 6.97
N ARG A 84 10.25 -10.97 5.63
CA ARG A 84 10.89 -12.11 4.94
C ARG A 84 12.34 -12.31 5.37
N ARG A 85 13.13 -11.24 5.43
CA ARG A 85 14.53 -11.33 5.87
C ARG A 85 14.67 -11.84 7.30
N PHE A 86 13.75 -11.44 8.18
CA PHE A 86 13.70 -11.92 9.56
C PHE A 86 13.39 -13.42 9.62
N LEU A 87 12.41 -13.88 8.84
CA LEU A 87 12.08 -15.30 8.71
C LEU A 87 13.24 -16.12 8.11
N ASP A 88 13.87 -15.64 7.04
CA ASP A 88 14.99 -16.34 6.39
C ASP A 88 16.19 -16.49 7.34
N LYS A 89 16.50 -15.43 8.11
CA LYS A 89 17.57 -15.45 9.12
C LYS A 89 17.32 -16.45 10.25
N HIS A 90 16.06 -16.74 10.58
CA HIS A 90 15.67 -17.69 11.62
C HIS A 90 15.31 -19.09 11.10
N LYS A 91 15.14 -19.26 9.78
CA LYS A 91 14.93 -20.57 9.12
C LYS A 91 16.26 -21.19 8.65
N HIS A 92 17.25 -20.38 8.30
CA HIS A 92 18.62 -20.78 8.02
C HIS A 92 19.60 -19.89 8.82
N PRO A 93 20.07 -20.32 10.01
CA PRO A 93 21.08 -19.55 10.73
C PRO A 93 22.35 -19.44 9.87
N PRO A 94 23.01 -18.28 9.81
CA PRO A 94 24.26 -18.14 9.06
C PRO A 94 25.29 -19.15 9.61
N PRO A 95 26.14 -19.74 8.74
CA PRO A 95 27.23 -20.57 9.22
C PRO A 95 28.12 -19.71 10.12
N SER A 96 28.25 -20.17 11.37
CA SER A 96 29.12 -19.62 12.41
C SER A 96 30.58 -19.65 11.98
#